data_AF-A0A0W0YJ12-F1
#
_entry.id   AF-A0A0W0YJ12-F1
#
_cell.length_a   1.000
_cell.length_b   1.000
_cell.length_c   1.000
_cell.angle_alpha   90.00
_cell.angle_beta   90.00
_cell.angle_gamma   90.00
#
_symmetry.space_group_name_H-M   'P 1'
#
loop_
_entity.id
_entity.type
_entity.pdbx_description
1 polymer ?
#
loop_
_entity_poly.entity_id
_entity_poly.type
_entity_poly.pdbx_seq_one_letter_code
_entity_poly.pdbx_strand_id
1 'polypeptide(L)'
;MIGLTTKIKVQNRCFCTVKKPLATLVLTATNATIWRMEIKLSTQPMKLPLQEPLFAKYLYLSSDNILHAWMPIVSGEAIGLDNTCKAVYALQEFFGKGSNSNKKVSLNSSLLAYQEALESDFCLLNLLETNSHLVKQKLERLTQINCYLETIKHLEKHEELNCLNSGFPSYPRPLEGLMQGETSNLYSIILHPTHQDAFLRSEGANPLFSVAHISVARGIHHTESLLQQALIQAYGPLNYERKDLKSQVIEKTALIRREQKTSSNLLEILLHHQSYRNPLSPTTVQ
;
A
#
# COMPACT_ATOMS: atom_id res chain seq x y z
N MET A 1 63.90 -31.72 -0.19
CA MET A 1 62.51 -31.37 -0.52
C MET A 1 61.62 -31.89 0.59
N ILE A 2 61.25 -31.03 1.54
CA ILE A 2 60.33 -31.35 2.64
C ILE A 2 59.07 -30.52 2.37
N GLY A 3 57.99 -31.20 1.98
CA GLY A 3 56.71 -30.56 1.68
C GLY A 3 55.88 -30.39 2.95
N LEU A 4 55.78 -29.16 3.43
CA LEU A 4 54.78 -28.76 4.42
C LEU A 4 53.43 -28.55 3.72
N THR A 5 52.44 -29.38 4.08
CA THR A 5 51.04 -29.19 3.71
C THR A 5 50.31 -28.50 4.86
N THR A 6 50.09 -27.20 4.73
CA THR A 6 49.33 -26.40 5.70
C THR A 6 47.83 -26.50 5.36
N LYS A 7 47.06 -27.22 6.18
CA LYS A 7 45.59 -27.14 6.15
C LYS A 7 45.14 -25.85 6.84
N ILE A 8 44.68 -24.88 6.06
CA ILE A 8 44.02 -23.68 6.57
C ILE A 8 42.57 -24.06 6.91
N LYS A 9 42.24 -24.09 8.20
CA LYS A 9 40.87 -24.24 8.69
C LYS A 9 40.30 -22.82 8.83
N VAL A 10 39.40 -22.44 7.91
CA VAL A 10 38.67 -21.17 7.99
C VAL A 10 37.66 -21.29 9.14
N GLN A 11 37.95 -20.65 10.27
CA GLN A 11 36.98 -20.43 11.35
C GLN A 11 36.13 -19.21 10.99
N ASN A 12 34.89 -19.44 10.57
CA ASN A 12 33.88 -18.39 10.54
C ASN A 12 33.60 -17.96 11.99
N ARG A 13 34.14 -16.81 12.40
CA ARG A 13 33.81 -16.19 13.69
C ARG A 13 32.52 -15.39 13.54
N CYS A 14 31.38 -15.96 13.96
CA CYS A 14 30.21 -15.18 14.35
C CYS A 14 30.61 -14.29 15.54
N PHE A 15 30.68 -12.97 15.37
CA PHE A 15 30.78 -12.04 16.49
C PHE A 15 29.37 -11.74 17.00
N CYS A 16 28.80 -12.62 17.81
CA CYS A 16 27.66 -12.25 18.64
C CYS A 16 28.17 -11.35 19.76
N THR A 17 27.98 -10.04 19.63
CA THR A 17 28.10 -9.12 20.76
C THR A 17 26.91 -9.32 21.70
N VAL A 18 26.94 -10.41 22.46
CA VAL A 18 26.07 -10.54 23.63
C VAL A 18 26.51 -9.44 24.60
N LYS A 19 25.68 -8.41 24.78
CA LYS A 19 25.89 -7.39 25.82
C LYS A 19 26.15 -8.14 27.13
N LYS A 20 27.32 -7.86 27.72
CA LYS A 20 27.96 -8.59 28.83
C LYS A 20 26.95 -9.12 29.87
N PRO A 21 27.15 -10.34 30.41
CA PRO A 21 26.42 -10.75 31.61
C PRO A 21 26.71 -9.75 32.73
N LEU A 22 25.66 -9.30 33.43
CA LEU A 22 25.79 -8.62 34.72
C LEU A 22 26.33 -9.63 35.74
N ALA A 23 27.64 -9.79 35.77
CA ALA A 23 28.33 -10.48 36.85
C ALA A 23 28.52 -9.48 37.99
N THR A 24 27.88 -9.72 39.12
CA THR A 24 28.12 -8.95 40.34
C THR A 24 29.21 -9.65 41.13
N LEU A 25 30.34 -8.95 41.30
CA LEU A 25 31.44 -9.42 42.12
C LEU A 25 31.11 -9.14 43.58
N VAL A 26 30.98 -10.19 44.39
CA VAL A 26 30.71 -10.03 45.83
C VAL A 26 31.96 -10.46 46.59
N LEU A 27 32.54 -9.50 47.32
CA LEU A 27 33.67 -9.72 48.22
C LEU A 27 33.12 -9.88 49.64
N THR A 28 33.34 -11.04 50.25
CA THR A 28 32.97 -11.30 51.64
C THR A 28 34.23 -11.60 52.46
N ALA A 29 34.43 -10.81 53.52
CA ALA A 29 35.45 -11.09 54.52
C ALA A 29 34.95 -12.23 55.42
N THR A 30 35.69 -13.33 55.47
CA THR A 30 35.31 -14.50 56.30
C THR A 30 36.07 -14.55 57.61
N ASN A 31 37.23 -13.88 57.69
CA ASN A 31 38.01 -13.49 58.88
C ASN A 31 39.11 -12.49 58.46
N ALA A 32 39.77 -11.81 59.42
CA ALA A 32 40.63 -10.63 59.25
C ALA A 32 41.80 -10.73 58.24
N THR A 33 42.04 -11.89 57.62
CA THR A 33 43.16 -12.13 56.70
C THR A 33 42.79 -12.89 55.42
N ILE A 34 41.54 -13.31 55.23
CA ILE A 34 41.13 -14.09 54.04
C ILE A 34 39.90 -13.47 53.36
N TRP A 35 40.12 -12.93 52.16
CA TRP A 35 39.08 -12.43 51.28
C TRP A 35 38.65 -13.53 50.33
N ARG A 36 37.37 -13.91 50.38
CA ARG A 36 36.78 -14.82 49.39
C ARG A 36 36.07 -13.99 48.31
N MET A 37 36.46 -14.21 47.07
CA MET A 37 35.82 -13.60 45.91
C MET A 37 34.81 -14.60 45.35
N GLU A 38 33.53 -14.27 45.43
CA GLU A 38 32.46 -15.09 44.83
C GLU A 38 31.89 -14.37 43.60
N ILE A 39 31.95 -15.04 42.45
CA ILE A 39 31.27 -14.60 41.23
C ILE A 39 29.84 -15.11 41.31
N LYS A 40 28.90 -14.24 41.65
CA LYS A 40 27.47 -14.57 41.57
C LYS A 40 26.98 -14.28 40.16
N LEU A 41 26.79 -15.34 39.38
CA LEU A 41 26.08 -15.28 38.12
C LEU A 41 24.60 -15.04 38.41
N SER A 42 23.99 -14.05 37.74
CA SER A 42 22.54 -13.85 37.82
C SER A 42 21.83 -15.11 37.36
N THR A 43 20.97 -15.67 38.22
CA THR A 43 20.17 -16.86 37.96
C THR A 43 18.84 -16.55 37.27
N GLN A 44 18.61 -15.29 36.89
CA GLN A 44 17.40 -14.95 36.14
C GLN A 44 17.49 -15.51 34.72
N PRO A 45 16.45 -16.21 34.24
CA PRO A 45 16.43 -16.72 32.88
C PRO A 45 16.51 -15.55 31.90
N MET A 46 17.63 -15.46 31.19
CA MET A 46 17.85 -14.45 30.16
C MET A 46 17.02 -14.81 28.93
N LYS A 47 16.01 -14.01 28.60
CA LYS A 47 15.30 -14.12 27.34
C LYS A 47 16.15 -13.46 26.26
N LEU A 48 16.69 -14.26 25.34
CA LEU A 48 17.40 -13.78 24.17
C LEU A 48 16.39 -13.70 23.02
N PRO A 49 15.88 -12.50 22.68
CA PRO A 49 14.86 -12.37 21.64
C PRO A 49 15.49 -12.66 20.27
N LEU A 50 14.75 -13.40 19.45
CA LEU A 50 15.04 -13.51 18.03
C LEU A 50 14.81 -12.14 17.36
N GLN A 51 15.68 -11.77 16.45
CA GLN A 51 15.74 -10.48 15.77
C GLN A 51 15.04 -10.49 14.41
N GLU A 52 14.84 -11.67 13.81
CA GLU A 52 14.14 -11.77 12.53
C GLU A 52 12.78 -11.07 12.59
N PRO A 53 12.52 -10.10 11.70
CA PRO A 53 11.27 -9.36 11.73
C PRO A 53 10.12 -10.20 11.17
N LEU A 54 8.94 -10.07 11.80
CA LEU A 54 7.70 -10.65 11.28
C LEU A 54 7.27 -10.01 9.95
N PHE A 55 7.58 -8.73 9.78
CA PHE A 55 7.25 -7.95 8.60
C PHE A 55 8.46 -7.15 8.16
N ALA A 56 8.82 -7.27 6.88
CA ALA A 56 9.84 -6.46 6.25
C ALA A 56 9.28 -5.89 4.94
N LYS A 57 9.70 -4.67 4.61
CA LYS A 57 9.17 -3.96 3.46
C LYS A 57 9.49 -4.72 2.17
N TYR A 58 8.49 -4.83 1.29
CA TYR A 58 8.54 -5.60 0.04
C TYR A 58 8.72 -7.11 0.20
N LEU A 59 8.83 -7.63 1.42
CA LEU A 59 9.07 -9.04 1.67
C LEU A 59 7.82 -9.68 2.25
N TYR A 60 7.42 -10.79 1.64
CA TYR A 60 6.33 -11.63 2.13
C TYR A 60 6.86 -13.06 2.31
N LEU A 61 6.70 -13.62 3.50
CA LEU A 61 7.04 -15.00 3.79
C LEU A 61 5.75 -15.84 3.76
N SER A 62 5.70 -16.83 2.88
CA SER A 62 4.57 -17.76 2.79
C SER A 62 4.59 -18.80 3.91
N SER A 63 3.47 -19.52 4.08
CA SER A 63 3.37 -20.64 5.02
C SER A 63 4.37 -21.76 4.74
N ASP A 64 4.79 -21.90 3.49
CA ASP A 64 5.71 -22.95 3.03
C ASP A 64 7.19 -22.53 3.12
N ASN A 65 7.48 -21.47 3.89
CA ASN A 65 8.81 -20.93 4.08
C ASN A 65 9.47 -20.33 2.81
N ILE A 66 8.65 -19.91 1.85
CA ILE A 66 9.12 -19.26 0.62
C ILE A 66 9.07 -17.74 0.80
N LEU A 67 10.20 -17.09 0.59
CA LEU A 67 10.32 -15.64 0.63
C LEU A 67 9.99 -15.09 -0.76
N HIS A 68 9.03 -14.16 -0.81
CA HIS A 68 8.62 -13.46 -2.01
C HIS A 68 8.99 -11.98 -1.91
N ALA A 69 9.68 -11.47 -2.93
CA ALA A 69 9.89 -10.03 -3.09
C ALA A 69 8.77 -9.42 -3.95
N TRP A 70 8.01 -8.48 -3.38
CA TRP A 70 6.91 -7.79 -4.02
C TRP A 70 7.37 -6.45 -4.59
N MET A 71 7.54 -6.40 -5.90
CA MET A 71 7.90 -5.19 -6.64
C MET A 71 6.66 -4.31 -6.84
N PRO A 72 6.64 -3.06 -6.33
CA PRO A 72 5.50 -2.18 -6.48
C PRO A 72 5.42 -1.62 -7.90
N ILE A 73 4.22 -1.57 -8.46
CA ILE A 73 3.94 -0.86 -9.72
C ILE A 73 3.58 0.60 -9.43
N VAL A 74 2.67 0.80 -8.47
CA VAL A 74 2.18 2.11 -8.01
C VAL A 74 1.81 1.99 -6.53
N SER A 75 1.83 3.10 -5.79
CA SER A 75 1.35 3.13 -4.40
C SER A 75 -0.17 2.98 -4.37
N GLY A 76 -0.72 2.17 -3.47
CA GLY A 76 -2.16 1.96 -3.31
C GLY A 76 -2.51 0.51 -3.04
N GLU A 77 -3.79 0.24 -2.78
CA GLU A 77 -4.32 -1.13 -2.58
C GLU A 77 -5.12 -1.57 -3.81
N ALA A 78 -6.29 -0.95 -4.03
CA ALA A 78 -7.13 -1.20 -5.20
C ALA A 78 -7.03 -0.09 -6.26
N ILE A 79 -6.71 1.14 -5.85
CA ILE A 79 -6.57 2.31 -6.72
C ILE A 79 -5.20 2.93 -6.49
N GLY A 80 -4.49 3.22 -7.58
CA GLY A 80 -3.21 3.92 -7.54
C GLY A 80 -3.36 5.33 -6.98
N LEU A 81 -2.61 5.64 -5.94
CA LEU A 81 -2.53 6.96 -5.30
C LEU A 81 -1.55 7.90 -6.03
N ASP A 82 -0.57 7.31 -6.72
CA ASP A 82 0.36 8.03 -7.58
C ASP A 82 -0.06 7.87 -9.05
N ASN A 83 -0.13 8.98 -9.78
CA ASN A 83 -0.43 8.98 -11.21
C ASN A 83 0.53 9.90 -11.96
N THR A 84 0.38 9.93 -13.28
CA THR A 84 1.19 10.73 -14.21
C THR A 84 2.70 10.62 -13.92
N CYS A 85 3.40 11.73 -13.72
CA CYS A 85 4.83 11.81 -13.44
C CYS A 85 5.29 11.09 -12.16
N LYS A 86 4.38 10.83 -11.21
CA LYS A 86 4.69 10.18 -9.93
C LYS A 86 4.42 8.69 -9.90
N ALA A 87 3.73 8.14 -10.91
CA ALA A 87 3.30 6.74 -10.94
C ALA A 87 4.44 5.75 -10.70
N VAL A 88 5.65 6.06 -11.19
CA VAL A 88 6.83 5.19 -11.13
C VAL A 88 7.68 5.40 -9.85
N TYR A 89 7.29 6.31 -8.95
CA TYR A 89 8.11 6.64 -7.78
C TYR A 89 8.25 5.48 -6.80
N ALA A 90 7.21 4.65 -6.65
CA ALA A 90 7.28 3.45 -5.81
C ALA A 90 8.34 2.46 -6.34
N LEU A 91 8.47 2.34 -7.68
CA LEU A 91 9.46 1.48 -8.31
C LEU A 91 10.89 2.07 -8.22
N GLN A 92 11.03 3.39 -8.37
CA GLN A 92 12.29 4.09 -8.10
C GLN A 92 12.78 3.80 -6.67
N GLU A 93 11.90 3.94 -5.69
CA GLU A 93 12.18 3.67 -4.29
C GLU A 93 12.57 2.20 -4.03
N PHE A 94 11.87 1.25 -4.66
CA PHE A 94 12.18 -0.17 -4.58
C PHE A 94 13.61 -0.49 -5.01
N PHE A 95 14.08 0.09 -6.11
CA PHE A 95 15.45 -0.07 -6.63
C PHE A 95 16.46 0.95 -6.06
N GLY A 96 16.05 1.82 -5.13
CA GLY A 96 16.93 2.87 -4.60
C GLY A 96 17.39 3.91 -5.62
N LYS A 97 16.65 4.10 -6.72
CA LYS A 97 16.95 5.05 -7.81
C LYS A 97 16.16 6.36 -7.69
N GLY A 98 16.61 7.39 -8.40
CA GLY A 98 15.95 8.70 -8.46
C GLY A 98 16.29 9.65 -7.32
N SER A 99 16.07 10.95 -7.52
CA SER A 99 16.45 12.02 -6.58
C SER A 99 15.64 12.02 -5.26
N ASN A 100 14.48 11.35 -5.27
CA ASN A 100 13.59 11.22 -4.11
C ASN A 100 13.90 9.99 -3.24
N SER A 101 14.89 9.15 -3.60
CA SER A 101 15.22 7.92 -2.88
C SER A 101 15.93 8.15 -1.55
N ASN A 102 16.48 9.34 -1.33
CA ASN A 102 17.43 9.65 -0.25
C ASN A 102 16.89 9.52 1.20
N LYS A 103 15.66 9.05 1.42
CA LYS A 103 15.08 8.87 2.77
C LYS A 103 14.31 7.57 2.96
N LYS A 104 14.23 6.69 1.96
CA LYS A 104 13.30 5.56 2.02
C LYS A 104 14.01 4.23 1.83
N VAL A 105 13.53 3.20 2.54
CA VAL A 105 14.10 1.86 2.53
C VAL A 105 13.83 1.20 1.18
N SER A 106 14.89 0.78 0.49
CA SER A 106 14.85 0.02 -0.78
C SER A 106 14.73 -1.49 -0.52
N LEU A 107 14.51 -2.29 -1.55
CA LEU A 107 14.53 -3.75 -1.40
C LEU A 107 15.90 -4.24 -0.94
N ASN A 108 16.97 -3.71 -1.52
CA ASN A 108 18.34 -4.10 -1.18
C ASN A 108 18.64 -3.86 0.31
N SER A 109 18.33 -2.67 0.84
CA SER A 109 18.53 -2.41 2.27
C SER A 109 17.60 -3.22 3.18
N SER A 110 16.37 -3.52 2.73
CA SER A 110 15.45 -4.40 3.45
C SER A 110 15.99 -5.83 3.56
N LEU A 111 16.55 -6.37 2.47
CA LEU A 111 17.13 -7.71 2.43
C LEU A 111 18.40 -7.81 3.28
N LEU A 112 19.29 -6.81 3.22
CA LEU A 112 20.50 -6.78 4.05
C LEU A 112 20.16 -6.75 5.55
N ALA A 113 19.19 -5.93 5.95
CA ALA A 113 18.73 -5.90 7.33
C ALA A 113 18.10 -7.23 7.78
N TYR A 114 17.33 -7.88 6.89
CA TYR A 114 16.76 -9.20 7.17
C TYR A 114 17.84 -10.28 7.27
N GLN A 115 18.85 -10.25 6.39
CA GLN A 115 20.01 -11.13 6.43
C GLN A 115 20.74 -11.01 7.77
N GLU A 116 21.07 -9.79 8.19
CA GLU A 116 21.76 -9.55 9.46
C GLU A 116 20.96 -10.10 10.65
N ALA A 117 19.65 -9.90 10.66
CA ALA A 117 18.76 -10.44 11.68
C ALA A 117 18.72 -11.98 11.70
N LEU A 118 18.69 -12.62 10.53
CA LEU A 118 18.76 -14.08 10.41
C LEU A 118 20.10 -14.67 10.86
N GLU A 119 21.20 -14.02 10.48
CA GLU A 119 22.55 -14.44 10.89
C GLU A 119 22.72 -14.34 12.40
N SER A 120 22.26 -13.24 13.00
CA SER A 120 22.21 -13.04 14.45
C SER A 120 21.42 -14.16 15.16
N ASP A 121 20.23 -14.48 14.65
CA ASP A 121 19.38 -15.55 15.17
C ASP A 121 20.02 -16.93 15.02
N PHE A 122 20.67 -17.19 13.88
CA PHE A 122 21.35 -18.45 13.63
C PHE A 122 22.54 -18.65 14.58
N CYS A 123 23.37 -17.61 14.78
CA CYS A 123 24.46 -17.69 15.74
C CYS A 123 23.93 -17.93 17.18
N LEU A 124 22.82 -17.29 17.57
CA LEU A 124 22.17 -17.53 18.86
C LEU A 124 21.65 -18.97 19.02
N LEU A 125 20.96 -19.50 18.01
CA LEU A 125 20.38 -20.85 18.07
C LEU A 125 21.44 -21.95 18.07
N ASN A 126 22.58 -21.72 17.40
CA ASN A 126 23.73 -22.63 17.43
C ASN A 126 24.41 -22.66 18.80
N LEU A 127 24.52 -21.52 19.49
CA LEU A 127 25.06 -21.45 20.86
C LEU A 127 24.23 -22.28 21.85
N LEU A 128 22.93 -22.43 21.57
CA LEU A 128 22.00 -23.22 22.38
C LEU A 128 21.97 -24.71 21.97
N GLU A 129 22.80 -25.13 21.01
CA GLU A 129 22.85 -26.49 20.44
C GLU A 129 21.48 -27.03 19.97
N THR A 130 20.59 -26.11 19.58
CA THR A 130 19.22 -26.44 19.22
C THR A 130 19.16 -26.96 17.78
N ASN A 131 19.20 -28.28 17.59
CA ASN A 131 18.90 -28.93 16.30
C ASN A 131 17.39 -28.93 16.03
N SER A 132 16.82 -27.73 15.86
CA SER A 132 15.39 -27.55 15.71
C SER A 132 14.99 -27.32 14.24
N HIS A 133 13.75 -27.68 13.92
CA HIS A 133 13.11 -27.33 12.65
C HIS A 133 13.23 -25.84 12.31
N LEU A 134 13.19 -24.97 13.33
CA LEU A 134 13.35 -23.53 13.19
C LEU A 134 14.71 -23.13 12.61
N VAL A 135 15.79 -23.80 13.02
CA VAL A 135 17.15 -23.54 12.47
C VAL A 135 17.18 -23.86 10.98
N LYS A 136 16.59 -24.98 10.58
CA LYS A 136 16.48 -25.36 9.17
C LYS A 136 15.71 -24.31 8.36
N GLN A 137 14.55 -23.88 8.86
CA GLN A 137 13.72 -22.88 8.18
C GLN A 137 14.44 -21.53 8.03
N LYS A 138 15.12 -21.05 9.08
CA LYS A 138 15.90 -19.81 9.03
C LYS A 138 17.07 -19.91 8.03
N LEU A 139 17.74 -21.06 7.96
CA LEU A 139 18.82 -21.29 7.00
C LEU A 139 18.30 -21.29 5.55
N GLU A 140 17.16 -21.94 5.29
CA GLU A 140 16.50 -21.91 3.98
C GLU A 140 16.12 -20.49 3.55
N ARG A 141 15.61 -19.66 4.47
CA ARG A 141 15.32 -18.25 4.19
C ARG A 141 16.57 -17.44 3.93
N LEU A 142 17.65 -17.69 4.68
CA LEU A 142 18.94 -17.03 4.47
C LEU A 142 19.49 -17.34 3.07
N THR A 143 19.35 -18.59 2.61
CA THR A 143 19.72 -18.97 1.23
C THR A 143 18.89 -18.19 0.20
N GLN A 144 17.58 -18.10 0.38
CA GLN A 144 16.71 -17.33 -0.53
C GLN A 144 17.09 -15.83 -0.57
N ILE A 145 17.37 -15.21 0.57
CA ILE A 145 17.80 -13.81 0.65
C ILE A 145 19.10 -13.58 -0.10
N ASN A 146 20.08 -14.46 0.08
CA ASN A 146 21.34 -14.38 -0.66
C ASN A 146 21.12 -14.47 -2.18
N CYS A 147 20.21 -15.34 -2.62
CA CYS A 147 19.82 -15.41 -4.04
C CYS A 147 19.19 -14.10 -4.53
N TYR A 148 18.30 -13.48 -3.74
CA TYR A 148 17.71 -12.19 -4.10
C TYR A 148 18.73 -11.06 -4.14
N LEU A 149 19.65 -10.99 -3.17
CA LEU A 149 20.69 -9.97 -3.11
C LEU A 149 21.61 -10.02 -4.34
N GLU A 150 22.09 -11.21 -4.72
CA GLU A 150 22.89 -11.34 -5.94
C GLU A 150 22.09 -10.99 -7.20
N THR A 151 20.81 -11.39 -7.26
CA THR A 151 19.93 -11.01 -8.38
C THR A 151 19.76 -9.50 -8.51
N ILE A 152 19.50 -8.79 -7.40
CA ILE A 152 19.32 -7.34 -7.38
C ILE A 152 20.60 -6.62 -7.79
N LYS A 153 21.75 -7.07 -7.30
CA LYS A 153 23.07 -6.52 -7.66
C LYS A 153 23.35 -6.59 -9.17
N HIS A 154 22.83 -7.62 -9.85
CA HIS A 154 22.85 -7.70 -11.31
C HIS A 154 21.81 -6.77 -11.96
N LEU A 155 20.57 -6.79 -11.47
CA LEU A 155 19.48 -5.97 -11.99
C LEU A 155 19.75 -4.46 -11.88
N GLU A 156 20.31 -3.98 -10.77
CA GLU A 156 20.59 -2.55 -10.53
C GLU A 156 21.50 -1.92 -11.61
N LYS A 157 22.34 -2.75 -12.24
CA LYS A 157 23.27 -2.40 -13.33
C LYS A 157 22.68 -2.62 -14.73
N HIS A 158 21.50 -3.21 -14.83
CA HIS A 158 20.86 -3.52 -16.09
C HIS A 158 20.34 -2.24 -16.76
N GLU A 159 20.56 -2.11 -18.06
CA GLU A 159 20.25 -0.89 -18.82
C GLU A 159 18.75 -0.54 -18.85
N GLU A 160 17.88 -1.55 -18.86
CA GLU A 160 16.41 -1.39 -18.77
C GLU A 160 15.97 -0.59 -17.52
N LEU A 161 16.77 -0.57 -16.44
CA LEU A 161 16.46 0.22 -15.24
C LEU A 161 16.99 1.66 -15.29
N ASN A 162 17.74 2.06 -16.34
CA ASN A 162 18.26 3.42 -16.44
C ASN A 162 17.15 4.47 -16.57
N CYS A 163 15.99 4.09 -17.09
CA CYS A 163 14.79 4.94 -17.15
C CYS A 163 14.38 5.48 -15.77
N LEU A 164 14.66 4.72 -14.70
CA LEU A 164 14.36 5.08 -13.32
C LEU A 164 15.29 6.15 -12.73
N ASN A 165 16.39 6.51 -13.40
CA ASN A 165 17.29 7.56 -12.92
C ASN A 165 16.82 8.97 -13.34
N SER A 166 15.82 9.08 -14.22
CA SER A 166 15.32 10.36 -14.71
C SER A 166 14.38 11.05 -13.71
N GLY A 167 14.23 12.38 -13.83
CA GLY A 167 13.27 13.14 -13.02
C GLY A 167 11.80 12.83 -13.35
N PHE A 168 11.55 12.34 -14.57
CA PHE A 168 10.24 11.91 -15.05
C PHE A 168 10.32 10.45 -15.54
N PRO A 169 10.52 9.49 -14.62
CA PRO A 169 10.77 8.08 -14.94
C PRO A 169 9.64 7.45 -15.75
N SER A 170 10.00 6.50 -16.59
CA SER A 170 9.07 5.57 -17.25
C SER A 170 9.21 4.18 -16.62
N TYR A 171 8.21 3.32 -16.82
CA TYR A 171 8.33 1.93 -16.41
C TYR A 171 9.38 1.21 -17.29
N PRO A 172 10.18 0.29 -16.73
CA PRO A 172 11.05 -0.55 -17.54
C PRO A 172 10.23 -1.37 -18.54
N ARG A 173 10.71 -1.51 -19.78
CA ARG A 173 9.97 -2.18 -20.86
C ARG A 173 9.50 -3.60 -20.49
N PRO A 174 10.27 -4.46 -19.79
CA PRO A 174 9.77 -5.77 -19.36
C PRO A 174 8.55 -5.67 -18.43
N LEU A 175 8.52 -4.67 -17.54
CA LEU A 175 7.39 -4.45 -16.64
C LEU A 175 6.18 -3.90 -17.40
N GLU A 176 6.38 -3.00 -18.36
CA GLU A 176 5.30 -2.54 -19.24
C GLU A 176 4.67 -3.72 -20.00
N GLY A 177 5.49 -4.64 -20.52
CA GLY A 177 5.01 -5.86 -21.17
C GLY A 177 4.17 -6.74 -20.22
N LEU A 178 4.56 -6.86 -18.95
CA LEU A 178 3.76 -7.57 -17.94
C LEU A 178 2.43 -6.86 -17.65
N MET A 179 2.46 -5.53 -17.56
CA MET A 179 1.26 -4.71 -17.34
C MET A 179 0.27 -4.79 -18.51
N GLN A 180 0.78 -5.01 -19.73
CA GLN A 180 0.01 -5.19 -20.97
C GLN A 180 -0.40 -6.64 -21.25
N GLY A 181 0.14 -7.60 -20.51
CA GLY A 181 -0.10 -9.02 -20.76
C GLY A 181 -1.57 -9.40 -20.61
N GLU A 182 -2.02 -10.42 -21.36
CA GLU A 182 -3.39 -10.94 -21.27
C GLU A 182 -3.75 -11.48 -19.87
N THR A 183 -2.73 -11.88 -19.09
CA THR A 183 -2.89 -12.36 -17.71
C THR A 183 -2.84 -11.24 -16.67
N SER A 184 -2.65 -9.98 -17.10
CA SER A 184 -2.64 -8.82 -16.20
C SER A 184 -4.03 -8.54 -15.65
N ASN A 185 -4.12 -8.41 -14.33
CA ASN A 185 -5.30 -7.90 -13.63
C ASN A 185 -5.19 -6.40 -13.32
N LEU A 186 -4.18 -5.72 -13.87
CA LEU A 186 -3.99 -4.28 -13.74
C LEU A 186 -4.60 -3.56 -14.94
N TYR A 187 -5.52 -2.65 -14.68
CA TYR A 187 -6.16 -1.83 -15.69
C TYR A 187 -5.95 -0.35 -15.40
N SER A 188 -5.90 0.45 -16.46
CA SER A 188 -5.90 1.91 -16.33
C SER A 188 -7.21 2.51 -16.85
N ILE A 189 -7.50 3.70 -16.33
CA ILE A 189 -8.60 4.55 -16.79
C ILE A 189 -8.00 5.89 -17.15
N ILE A 190 -8.17 6.32 -18.40
CA ILE A 190 -7.68 7.60 -18.89
C ILE A 190 -8.86 8.55 -19.07
N LEU A 191 -8.84 9.62 -18.27
CA LEU A 191 -9.89 10.64 -18.23
C LEU A 191 -9.44 11.90 -18.96
N HIS A 192 -10.38 12.80 -19.23
CA HIS A 192 -10.13 14.11 -19.83
C HIS A 192 -10.54 15.23 -18.85
N PRO A 193 -9.68 15.56 -17.86
CA PRO A 193 -9.90 16.72 -17.00
C PRO A 193 -9.76 18.03 -17.81
N THR A 194 -10.33 19.13 -17.30
CA THR A 194 -10.22 20.47 -17.93
C THR A 194 -8.77 20.91 -18.10
N HIS A 195 -7.91 20.61 -17.13
CA HIS A 195 -6.47 20.81 -17.20
C HIS A 195 -5.79 19.43 -17.25
N GLN A 196 -5.26 19.09 -18.41
CA GLN A 196 -4.62 17.79 -18.62
C GLN A 196 -3.12 17.84 -18.32
N ASP A 197 -2.60 16.71 -17.86
CA ASP A 197 -1.17 16.43 -17.76
C ASP A 197 -0.79 15.46 -18.89
N ALA A 198 0.19 15.84 -19.71
CA ALA A 198 0.61 15.05 -20.86
C ALA A 198 1.62 13.95 -20.50
N PHE A 199 2.12 13.90 -19.26
CA PHE A 199 3.06 12.88 -18.77
C PHE A 199 2.34 11.68 -18.17
N LEU A 200 1.48 11.04 -18.96
CA LEU A 200 0.82 9.80 -18.55
C LEU A 200 1.82 8.64 -18.58
N ARG A 201 1.77 7.79 -17.55
CA ARG A 201 2.61 6.59 -17.39
C ARG A 201 1.83 5.28 -17.41
N SER A 202 0.51 5.38 -17.27
CA SER A 202 -0.43 4.27 -17.31
C SER A 202 -1.02 4.04 -18.70
N GLU A 203 -0.69 4.86 -19.71
CA GLU A 203 -1.10 4.63 -21.10
C GLU A 203 -0.61 3.30 -21.67
N GLY A 204 0.51 2.81 -21.12
CA GLY A 204 1.06 1.49 -21.39
C GLY A 204 0.42 0.39 -20.55
N ALA A 205 -0.63 0.63 -19.77
CA ALA A 205 -1.25 -0.37 -18.88
C ALA A 205 -2.71 -0.64 -19.31
N ASN A 206 -2.90 -1.29 -20.46
CA ASN A 206 -4.18 -1.73 -21.04
C ASN A 206 -5.40 -0.91 -20.55
N PRO A 207 -5.63 0.30 -21.09
CA PRO A 207 -6.70 1.15 -20.60
C PRO A 207 -8.06 0.50 -20.86
N LEU A 208 -8.77 0.16 -19.78
CA LEU A 208 -10.14 -0.37 -19.84
C LEU A 208 -11.11 0.69 -20.36
N PHE A 209 -10.82 1.95 -20.03
CA PHE A 209 -11.55 3.11 -20.51
C PHE A 209 -10.57 4.22 -20.85
N SER A 210 -10.75 4.84 -22.03
CA SER A 210 -9.94 5.97 -22.45
C SER A 210 -10.79 6.97 -23.22
N VAL A 211 -10.68 8.24 -22.84
CA VAL A 211 -11.16 9.38 -23.65
C VAL A 211 -9.97 9.94 -24.45
N ALA A 212 -10.22 10.68 -25.53
CA ALA A 212 -9.16 11.45 -26.21
C ALA A 212 -8.41 12.32 -25.18
N HIS A 213 -7.08 12.35 -25.20
CA HIS A 213 -6.24 13.06 -24.21
C HIS A 213 -4.87 13.42 -24.79
N ILE A 214 -4.23 14.44 -24.25
CA ILE A 214 -2.86 14.82 -24.63
C ILE A 214 -1.87 13.81 -24.06
N SER A 215 -0.84 13.49 -24.83
CA SER A 215 0.18 12.50 -24.47
C SER A 215 1.52 12.88 -25.09
N VAL A 216 2.52 13.14 -24.24
CA VAL A 216 3.89 13.33 -24.72
C VAL A 216 4.45 12.02 -25.29
N ALA A 217 4.14 10.89 -24.66
CA ALA A 217 4.66 9.59 -25.07
C ALA A 217 4.17 9.17 -26.46
N ARG A 218 2.93 9.55 -26.82
CA ARG A 218 2.32 9.26 -28.12
C ARG A 218 2.41 10.41 -29.13
N GLY A 219 3.03 11.53 -28.78
CA GLY A 219 3.11 12.73 -29.64
C GLY A 219 1.75 13.43 -29.88
N ILE A 220 0.81 13.28 -28.95
CA ILE A 220 -0.52 13.89 -29.03
C ILE A 220 -0.49 15.22 -28.25
N HIS A 221 -0.40 16.34 -28.96
CA HIS A 221 -0.27 17.66 -28.34
C HIS A 221 -1.60 18.39 -28.11
N HIS A 222 -2.64 18.03 -28.86
CA HIS A 222 -3.97 18.64 -28.76
C HIS A 222 -5.05 17.60 -29.02
N THR A 223 -6.16 17.67 -28.29
CA THR A 223 -7.33 16.82 -28.55
C THR A 223 -8.61 17.55 -28.20
N GLU A 224 -9.63 17.37 -29.02
CA GLU A 224 -11.00 17.72 -28.67
C GLU A 224 -11.78 16.46 -28.34
N SER A 225 -12.50 16.47 -27.23
CA SER A 225 -13.38 15.37 -26.85
C SER A 225 -14.83 15.82 -27.01
N LEU A 226 -15.50 15.35 -28.06
CA LEU A 226 -16.93 15.60 -28.27
C LEU A 226 -17.77 15.14 -27.08
N LEU A 227 -17.38 14.01 -26.46
CA LEU A 227 -18.01 13.53 -25.23
C LEU A 227 -17.85 14.55 -24.11
N GLN A 228 -16.65 15.09 -23.90
CA GLN A 228 -16.42 16.09 -22.86
C GLN A 228 -17.22 17.36 -23.13
N GLN A 229 -17.24 17.85 -24.37
CA GLN A 229 -18.04 19.01 -24.77
C GLN A 229 -19.53 18.78 -24.50
N ALA A 230 -20.05 17.61 -24.88
CA ALA A 230 -21.43 17.22 -24.62
C ALA A 230 -21.74 17.14 -23.11
N LEU A 231 -20.83 16.58 -22.31
CA LEU A 231 -20.98 16.53 -20.85
C LEU A 231 -20.94 17.93 -20.23
N ILE A 232 -20.01 18.80 -20.64
CA ILE A 232 -19.95 20.18 -20.15
C ILE A 232 -21.24 20.94 -20.52
N GLN A 233 -21.75 20.77 -21.74
CA GLN A 233 -22.98 21.41 -22.18
C GLN A 233 -24.21 20.89 -21.41
N ALA A 234 -24.30 19.58 -21.19
CA ALA A 234 -25.43 18.96 -20.50
C ALA A 234 -25.46 19.27 -19.00
N TYR A 235 -24.30 19.26 -18.34
CA TYR A 235 -24.20 19.36 -16.88
C TYR A 235 -23.78 20.75 -16.39
N GLY A 236 -23.19 21.60 -17.23
CA GLY A 236 -22.72 22.93 -16.86
C GLY A 236 -23.82 23.87 -16.31
N PRO A 237 -25.04 23.87 -16.86
CA PRO A 237 -26.14 24.70 -16.34
C PRO A 237 -26.80 24.18 -15.06
N LEU A 238 -26.48 22.96 -14.61
CA LEU A 238 -27.20 22.33 -13.50
C LEU A 238 -26.80 22.94 -12.16
N ASN A 239 -27.80 23.38 -11.40
CA ASN A 239 -27.64 23.82 -10.02
C ASN A 239 -27.92 22.64 -9.08
N TYR A 240 -26.91 22.20 -8.36
CA TYR A 240 -27.04 21.13 -7.37
C TYR A 240 -27.35 21.72 -5.99
N GLU A 241 -28.56 21.49 -5.50
CA GLU A 241 -28.91 21.80 -4.11
C GLU A 241 -28.82 20.52 -3.26
N ARG A 242 -27.88 20.50 -2.32
CA ARG A 242 -27.78 19.37 -1.37
C ARG A 242 -28.86 19.51 -0.31
N LYS A 243 -29.97 18.81 -0.50
CA LYS A 243 -31.01 18.69 0.54
C LYS A 243 -30.69 17.52 1.46
N ASP A 244 -30.52 17.79 2.74
CA ASP A 244 -30.45 16.72 3.73
C ASP A 244 -31.79 15.95 3.79
N LEU A 245 -31.76 14.70 4.28
CA LEU A 245 -32.95 13.85 4.30
C LEU A 245 -34.11 14.49 5.07
N LYS A 246 -33.82 15.22 6.15
CA LYS A 246 -34.83 15.91 6.95
C LYS A 246 -35.47 17.04 6.13
N SER A 247 -34.68 17.83 5.42
CA SER A 247 -35.15 18.89 4.52
C SER A 247 -35.99 18.32 3.37
N GLN A 248 -35.58 17.20 2.77
CA GLN A 248 -36.37 16.48 1.76
C GLN A 248 -37.71 15.99 2.33
N VAL A 249 -37.71 15.44 3.54
CA VAL A 249 -38.93 14.96 4.21
C VAL A 249 -39.84 16.12 4.59
N ILE A 250 -39.30 17.22 5.13
CA ILE A 250 -40.08 18.43 5.50
C ILE A 250 -40.73 19.00 4.25
N GLU A 251 -39.99 19.18 3.17
CA GLU A 251 -40.51 19.72 1.91
C GLU A 251 -41.59 18.82 1.31
N LYS A 252 -41.35 17.51 1.26
CA LYS A 252 -42.33 16.53 0.75
C LYS A 252 -43.59 16.49 1.63
N THR A 253 -43.44 16.57 2.95
CA THR A 253 -44.57 16.59 3.90
C THR A 253 -45.34 17.90 3.80
N ALA A 254 -44.65 19.03 3.62
CA ALA A 254 -45.25 20.34 3.43
C ALA A 254 -46.04 20.42 2.11
N LEU A 255 -45.55 19.81 1.03
CA LEU A 255 -46.24 19.67 -0.25
C LEU A 255 -47.53 18.87 -0.10
N ILE A 256 -47.46 17.65 0.46
CA ILE A 256 -48.64 16.80 0.69
C ILE A 256 -49.71 17.53 1.52
N ARG A 257 -49.30 18.23 2.58
CA ARG A 257 -50.21 18.99 3.44
C ARG A 257 -50.87 20.17 2.71
N ARG A 258 -50.15 20.85 1.83
CA ARG A 258 -50.71 21.94 1.00
C ARG A 258 -51.75 21.38 0.04
N GLU A 259 -51.45 20.29 -0.68
CA GLU A 259 -52.37 19.65 -1.63
C GLU A 259 -53.66 19.15 -0.97
N GLN A 260 -53.55 18.56 0.23
CA GLN A 260 -54.71 18.13 1.02
C GLN A 260 -55.58 19.31 1.47
N LYS A 261 -54.97 20.43 1.88
CA LYS A 261 -55.70 21.63 2.31
C LYS A 261 -56.45 22.28 1.15
N THR A 262 -55.85 22.32 -0.04
CA THR A 262 -56.51 22.83 -1.26
C THR A 262 -57.71 21.95 -1.65
N SER A 263 -57.58 20.62 -1.52
CA SER A 263 -58.65 19.67 -1.83
C SER A 263 -59.82 19.76 -0.84
N SER A 264 -59.54 19.93 0.45
CA SER A 264 -60.56 20.12 1.49
C SER A 264 -61.34 21.42 1.31
N ASN A 265 -60.66 22.52 0.98
CA ASN A 265 -61.29 23.81 0.74
C ASN A 265 -62.20 23.78 -0.51
N LEU A 266 -61.81 23.06 -1.57
CA LEU A 266 -62.66 22.90 -2.75
C LEU A 266 -63.93 22.10 -2.45
N LEU A 267 -63.83 21.07 -1.59
CA LEU A 267 -64.97 20.28 -1.16
C LEU A 267 -65.95 21.10 -0.31
N GLU A 268 -65.46 21.94 0.59
CA GLU A 268 -66.30 22.87 1.37
C GLU A 268 -67.01 23.89 0.49
N ILE A 269 -66.33 24.45 -0.52
CA ILE A 269 -66.94 25.39 -1.48
C ILE A 269 -68.05 24.69 -2.30
N LEU A 270 -67.82 23.45 -2.74
CA LEU A 270 -68.82 22.67 -3.49
C LEU A 270 -70.04 22.30 -2.63
N LEU A 271 -69.82 21.94 -1.37
CA LEU A 271 -70.90 21.64 -0.41
C LEU A 271 -71.72 22.89 -0.07
N HIS A 272 -71.07 24.05 0.08
CA HIS A 272 -71.77 25.31 0.30
C HIS A 272 -72.64 25.71 -0.89
N HIS A 273 -72.19 25.48 -2.12
CA HIS A 273 -72.97 25.76 -3.33
C HIS A 273 -74.19 24.83 -3.53
N GLN A 274 -74.15 23.59 -3.01
CA GLN A 274 -75.31 22.69 -3.05
C GLN A 274 -76.39 23.07 -2.02
N SER A 275 -76.01 23.66 -0.88
CA SER A 275 -76.94 24.13 0.16
C SER A 275 -77.83 25.29 -0.30
N TYR A 276 -77.35 26.13 -1.24
CA TYR A 276 -78.13 27.24 -1.81
C TYR A 276 -79.10 26.86 -2.94
N ARG A 277 -79.24 25.57 -3.28
CA ARG A 277 -80.12 25.07 -4.37
C ARG A 277 -81.40 24.36 -3.90
N ASN A 278 -81.90 24.62 -2.70
CA ASN A 278 -83.28 24.29 -2.33
C ASN A 278 -83.83 25.35 -1.37
N PRO A 279 -85.00 25.95 -1.68
CA PRO A 279 -86.26 25.22 -1.50
C PRO A 279 -87.27 25.40 -2.66
N LEU A 280 -87.84 24.27 -3.10
CA LEU A 280 -89.16 24.24 -3.71
C LEU A 280 -90.20 24.26 -2.58
N SER A 281 -90.98 25.34 -2.50
CA SER A 281 -92.23 25.38 -1.76
C SER A 281 -93.30 24.54 -2.48
N PRO A 282 -94.11 23.74 -1.75
CA PRO A 282 -95.18 22.95 -2.34
C PRO A 282 -96.38 23.85 -2.68
N THR A 283 -96.79 23.86 -3.95
CA THR A 283 -98.05 24.51 -4.37
C THR A 283 -99.20 23.56 -4.08
N THR A 284 -100.03 23.94 -3.11
CA THR A 284 -101.27 23.26 -2.73
C THR A 284 -102.32 23.40 -3.83
N VAL A 285 -102.92 22.27 -4.19
CA VAL A 285 -104.11 22.15 -5.04
C VAL A 285 -105.36 22.39 -4.19
N GLN A 286 -106.19 23.36 -4.57
CA GLN A 286 -107.66 23.36 -4.45
C GLN A 286 -108.26 24.17 -5.58
#